data_AF-A0A3M6WD78-F1
#
_entry.id   AF-A0A3M6WD78-F1
#
_cell.length_a   1.000
_cell.length_b   1.000
_cell.length_c   1.000
_cell.angle_alpha   90.00
_cell.angle_beta   90.00
_cell.angle_gamma   90.00
#
_symmetry.space_group_name_H-M   'P 1'
#
loop_
_entity.id
_entity.type
_entity.pdbx_description
1 polymer ?
#
loop_
_entity_poly.entity_id
_entity_poly.type
_entity_poly.pdbx_seq_one_letter_code
_entity_poly.pdbx_strand_id
1 'polypeptide(L)'
;MEIKQVDETIYSNMQELSDELPDNSPRYVLLSYPLTMESGRLSVPYVMINYLPPTCSSEQRMLYAGAKELMRNQAEVNRIIEMDAAEEVEGIEEMLKGED
;
A
#
# COMPACT_ATOMS: atom_id res chain seq x y z
N MET A 1 2.83 -11.65 -15.97
CA MET A 1 3.06 -11.91 -14.54
C MET A 1 1.69 -12.02 -13.92
N GLU A 2 1.32 -13.21 -13.43
CA GLU A 2 0.04 -13.37 -12.72
C GLU A 2 0.20 -12.81 -11.30
N ILE A 3 -0.75 -11.98 -10.88
CA ILE A 3 -0.88 -11.60 -9.48
C ILE A 3 -1.43 -12.84 -8.77
N LYS A 4 -0.59 -13.52 -7.98
CA LYS A 4 -1.00 -14.63 -7.13
C LYS A 4 -0.84 -14.21 -5.69
N GLN A 5 -1.85 -14.51 -4.89
CA GLN A 5 -1.78 -14.43 -3.45
C GLN A 5 -0.64 -15.37 -3.00
N VAL A 6 0.37 -14.81 -2.32
CA VAL A 6 1.53 -15.57 -1.83
C VAL A 6 1.16 -16.40 -0.59
N ASP A 7 0.11 -15.99 0.13
CA ASP A 7 -0.34 -16.58 1.40
C ASP A 7 -1.86 -16.33 1.64
N GLU A 8 -2.59 -17.29 2.24
CA GLU A 8 -3.98 -17.17 2.71
C GLU A 8 -4.16 -16.24 3.93
N THR A 9 -3.09 -15.67 4.48
CA THR A 9 -3.13 -14.75 5.62
C THR A 9 -4.00 -13.52 5.36
N ILE A 10 -4.96 -13.31 6.25
CA ILE A 10 -5.84 -12.14 6.28
C ILE A 10 -5.35 -11.21 7.38
N TYR A 11 -4.85 -10.04 7.01
CA TYR A 11 -4.47 -9.00 7.94
C TYR A 11 -5.73 -8.38 8.58
N SER A 12 -5.81 -8.42 9.91
CA SER A 12 -6.96 -7.90 10.63
C SER A 12 -6.73 -6.48 11.16
N ASN A 13 -5.48 -6.02 11.15
CA ASN A 13 -5.09 -4.68 11.54
C ASN A 13 -3.85 -4.21 10.76
N MET A 14 -3.60 -2.90 10.77
CA MET A 14 -2.47 -2.30 10.04
C MET A 14 -1.12 -2.59 10.69
N GLN A 15 -1.08 -2.91 11.98
CA GLN A 15 0.17 -3.26 12.69
C GLN A 15 0.76 -4.56 12.15
N GLU A 16 -0.07 -5.61 12.04
CA GLU A 16 0.36 -6.90 11.48
C GLU A 16 0.87 -6.74 10.04
N LEU A 17 0.26 -5.85 9.26
CA LEU A 17 0.73 -5.54 7.91
C LEU A 17 2.08 -4.81 7.93
N SER A 18 2.27 -3.86 8.85
CA SER A 18 3.53 -3.15 9.06
C SER A 18 4.65 -4.13 9.44
N ASP A 19 4.39 -5.03 10.39
CA ASP A 19 5.35 -6.02 10.89
C ASP A 19 5.78 -7.05 9.83
N GLU A 20 4.92 -7.35 8.85
CA GLU A 20 5.22 -8.27 7.75
C GLU A 20 5.91 -7.59 6.55
N LEU A 21 6.00 -6.26 6.52
CA LEU A 21 6.70 -5.57 5.44
C LEU A 21 8.22 -5.81 5.55
N PRO A 22 8.88 -6.19 4.44
CA PRO A 22 10.30 -6.51 4.47
C PRO A 22 11.16 -5.24 4.59
N ASP A 23 12.15 -5.26 5.48
CA ASP A 23 13.04 -4.12 5.69
C ASP A 23 13.88 -3.72 4.48
N ASN A 24 14.12 -4.64 3.54
CA ASN A 24 15.13 -4.51 2.49
C ASN A 24 14.63 -4.66 1.05
N SER A 25 13.32 -4.83 0.85
CA SER A 25 12.78 -5.03 -0.49
C SER A 25 11.48 -4.25 -0.71
N PRO A 26 11.27 -3.64 -1.89
CA PRO A 26 10.04 -2.91 -2.15
C PRO A 26 8.82 -3.84 -2.24
N ARG A 27 7.63 -3.32 -1.93
CA ARG A 27 6.35 -4.01 -2.08
C ARG A 27 5.26 -3.08 -2.58
N TYR A 28 4.35 -3.63 -3.39
CA TYR A 28 3.04 -3.00 -3.62
C TYR A 28 2.01 -3.68 -2.72
N VAL A 29 1.24 -2.89 -2.00
CA VAL A 29 0.14 -3.38 -1.18
C VAL A 29 -1.16 -2.79 -1.70
N LEU A 30 -2.13 -3.63 -2.02
CA LEU A 30 -3.47 -3.20 -2.42
C LEU A 30 -4.37 -3.30 -1.19
N LEU A 31 -5.05 -2.21 -0.86
CA LEU A 31 -5.84 -2.08 0.36
C LEU A 31 -7.20 -1.46 0.06
N SER A 32 -8.25 -2.14 0.54
CA SER A 32 -9.61 -1.59 0.64
C SER A 32 -9.84 -1.21 2.09
N TYR A 33 -9.69 0.07 2.43
CA TYR A 33 -9.72 0.51 3.82
C TYR A 33 -11.11 1.04 4.20
N PRO A 34 -11.88 0.38 5.08
CA PRO A 34 -13.19 0.89 5.50
C PRO A 34 -13.00 2.12 6.39
N LEU A 35 -13.58 3.25 5.95
CA LEU A 35 -13.44 4.56 6.58
C LEU A 35 -14.81 5.19 6.82
N THR A 36 -15.01 5.76 8.00
CA THR A 36 -16.15 6.66 8.24
C THR A 36 -15.67 8.10 8.09
N MET A 37 -16.20 8.81 7.10
CA MET A 37 -15.92 10.23 6.87
C MET A 37 -16.60 11.09 7.95
N GLU A 38 -16.15 12.32 8.15
CA GLU A 38 -16.72 13.24 9.15
C GLU A 38 -18.22 13.53 8.94
N SER A 39 -18.68 13.41 7.69
CA SER A 39 -20.10 13.50 7.32
C SER A 39 -20.96 12.32 7.80
N GLY A 40 -20.37 11.30 8.40
CA GLY A 40 -21.01 10.03 8.75
C GLY A 40 -21.15 9.06 7.56
N ARG A 41 -20.63 9.42 6.38
CA ARG A 41 -20.63 8.55 5.20
C ARG A 41 -19.58 7.44 5.35
N LEU A 42 -20.01 6.20 5.18
CA LEU A 42 -19.11 5.07 5.02
C LEU A 42 -18.52 5.09 3.61
N SER A 43 -17.20 5.06 3.54
CA SER A 43 -16.41 4.96 2.32
C SER A 43 -15.45 3.79 2.46
N VAL A 44 -15.13 3.11 1.36
CA VAL A 44 -14.09 2.07 1.34
C VAL A 44 -13.11 2.43 0.23
N PRO A 45 -12.25 3.45 0.45
CA PRO A 45 -11.21 3.79 -0.52
C PRO A 45 -10.35 2.56 -0.85
N TYR A 46 -10.21 2.34 -2.16
CA TYR A 46 -9.32 1.32 -2.72
C TYR A 46 -8.02 1.99 -3.19
N VAL A 47 -6.91 1.63 -2.54
CA VAL A 47 -5.61 2.31 -2.69
C VAL A 47 -4.48 1.31 -2.89
N MET A 48 -3.39 1.79 -3.50
CA MET A 48 -2.14 1.07 -3.63
C MET A 48 -1.08 1.78 -2.82
N ILE A 49 -0.49 1.08 -1.85
CA ILE A 49 0.70 1.54 -1.15
C ILE A 49 1.92 1.07 -1.96
N ASN A 50 2.77 2.02 -2.34
CA ASN A 50 4.07 1.80 -2.94
C ASN A 50 5.14 1.91 -1.84
N TYR A 51 5.40 0.78 -1.17
CA TYR A 51 6.38 0.70 -0.08
C TYR A 51 7.79 0.52 -0.64
N LEU A 52 8.68 1.43 -0.30
CA LEU A 52 10.03 1.51 -0.84
C LEU A 52 11.06 1.80 0.26
N PRO A 53 11.56 0.76 0.96
CA PRO A 53 12.47 0.98 2.07
C PRO A 53 13.79 1.62 1.62
N PRO A 54 14.42 2.47 2.44
CA PRO A 54 15.66 3.16 2.09
C PRO A 54 16.83 2.18 1.87
N THR A 55 16.79 1.01 2.49
CA THR A 55 17.83 -0.02 2.42
C THR A 55 17.75 -0.88 1.14
N CYS A 56 16.69 -0.74 0.33
CA CYS A 56 16.54 -1.54 -0.89
C CYS A 56 17.60 -1.20 -1.95
N SER A 57 17.99 -2.21 -2.72
CA SER A 57 18.98 -2.04 -3.78
C SER A 57 18.50 -1.11 -4.90
N SER A 58 19.43 -0.39 -5.54
CA SER A 58 19.12 0.51 -6.66
C SER A 58 18.43 -0.22 -7.83
N GLU A 59 18.78 -1.48 -8.06
CA GLU A 59 18.16 -2.32 -9.09
C GLU A 59 16.67 -2.57 -8.78
N GLN A 60 16.34 -2.98 -7.55
CA GLN A 60 14.95 -3.20 -7.14
C GLN A 60 14.16 -1.90 -7.14
N ARG A 61 14.76 -0.79 -6.69
CA ARG A 61 14.14 0.53 -6.73
C ARG A 61 13.76 0.92 -8.16
N MET A 62 14.66 0.74 -9.12
CA MET A 62 14.39 1.05 -10.53
C MET A 62 13.34 0.11 -11.13
N LEU A 63 13.40 -1.19 -10.80
CA LEU A 63 12.43 -2.19 -11.27
C LEU A 63 11.01 -1.84 -10.81
N TYR A 64 10.82 -1.54 -9.52
CA TYR A 64 9.52 -1.12 -8.98
C TYR A 64 9.11 0.26 -9.49
N ALA A 65 10.02 1.21 -9.67
CA ALA A 65 9.65 2.49 -10.29
C ALA A 65 9.08 2.28 -11.72
N GLY A 66 9.68 1.39 -12.50
CA GLY A 66 9.20 1.06 -13.85
C GLY A 66 7.90 0.25 -13.87
N ALA A 67 7.67 -0.61 -12.88
CA ALA A 67 6.47 -1.43 -12.79
C ALA A 67 5.26 -0.71 -12.15
N LYS A 68 5.47 0.42 -11.47
CA LYS A 68 4.42 1.16 -10.73
C LYS A 68 3.20 1.47 -11.58
N GLU A 69 3.42 1.98 -12.78
CA GLU A 69 2.35 2.37 -13.70
C GLU A 69 1.59 1.15 -14.24
N LEU A 70 2.30 0.07 -14.56
CA LEU A 70 1.69 -1.19 -14.97
C LEU A 70 0.81 -1.76 -13.86
N MET A 71 1.29 -1.74 -12.61
CA MET A 71 0.55 -2.21 -11.45
C MET A 71 -0.70 -1.37 -11.18
N ARG A 72 -0.60 -0.04 -11.28
CA ARG A 72 -1.75 0.86 -11.17
C ARG A 72 -2.85 0.50 -12.15
N ASN A 73 -2.49 0.35 -13.43
CA ASN A 73 -3.44 0.10 -14.50
C ASN A 73 -4.05 -1.31 -14.39
N GLN A 74 -3.24 -2.32 -14.02
CA GLN A 74 -3.70 -3.69 -13.89
C GLN A 74 -4.60 -3.90 -12.64
N ALA A 75 -4.32 -3.18 -11.55
CA ALA A 75 -5.08 -3.25 -10.33
C ALA A 75 -6.29 -2.31 -10.31
N GLU A 76 -6.46 -1.44 -11.32
CA GLU A 76 -7.51 -0.42 -11.43
C GLU A 76 -7.59 0.51 -10.21
N VAL A 77 -6.42 0.84 -9.65
CA VAL A 77 -6.32 1.72 -8.49
C VAL A 77 -6.27 3.17 -8.91
N ASN A 78 -7.14 3.99 -8.33
CA ASN A 78 -7.16 5.43 -8.59
C ASN A 78 -6.20 6.24 -7.70
N ARG A 79 -5.79 5.67 -6.56
CA ARG A 79 -4.99 6.39 -5.54
C ARG A 79 -3.77 5.58 -5.12
N ILE A 80 -2.60 6.21 -5.23
CA ILE A 80 -1.33 5.63 -4.83
C ILE A 80 -0.74 6.44 -3.68
N ILE A 81 -0.28 5.74 -2.65
CA ILE A 81 0.37 6.32 -1.49
C ILE A 81 1.81 5.81 -1.46
N GLU A 82 2.79 6.70 -1.39
CA GLU A 82 4.21 6.33 -1.31
C GLU A 82 4.65 6.33 0.14
N MET A 83 5.33 5.28 0.56
CA MET A 83 5.82 5.10 1.94
C MET A 83 7.23 4.53 1.88
N ASP A 84 8.12 5.01 2.74
CA ASP A 84 9.49 4.50 2.85
C ASP A 84 9.78 3.85 4.21
N ALA A 85 8.90 4.05 5.19
CA ALA A 85 8.91 3.37 6.48
C ALA A 85 7.64 2.52 6.66
N ALA A 86 7.79 1.34 7.28
CA ALA A 86 6.69 0.41 7.48
C ALA A 86 5.65 0.99 8.45
N GLU A 87 6.09 1.74 9.45
CA GLU A 87 5.27 2.37 10.48
C GLU A 87 4.28 3.40 9.89
N GLU A 88 4.58 3.98 8.72
CA GLU A 88 3.66 4.90 8.04
C GLU A 88 2.34 4.23 7.63
N VAL A 89 2.36 2.90 7.45
CA VAL A 89 1.18 2.10 7.11
C VAL A 89 0.13 2.17 8.22
N GLU A 90 0.53 2.33 9.47
CA GLU A 90 -0.39 2.50 10.60
C GLU A 90 -1.15 3.83 10.53
N GLY A 91 -0.52 4.87 9.96
CA GLY A 91 -1.08 6.21 9.76
C GLY A 91 -1.95 6.36 8.51
N ILE A 92 -2.26 5.27 7.80
CA ILE A 92 -2.99 5.31 6.53
C ILE A 92 -4.36 6.02 6.65
N GLU A 93 -5.02 5.90 7.81
CA GLU A 93 -6.34 6.49 8.03
C GLU A 93 -6.29 8.03 7.90
N GLU A 94 -5.28 8.67 8.46
CA GLU A 94 -5.12 10.13 8.40
C GLU A 94 -4.83 10.60 6.97
N MET A 95 -3.99 9.85 6.24
CA MET A 95 -3.73 10.12 4.83
C MET A 95 -5.02 10.01 4.01
N LEU A 96 -5.85 9.00 4.29
CA LEU A 96 -7.10 8.79 3.57
C LEU A 96 -8.14 9.88 3.85
N LYS A 97 -8.21 10.41 5.08
CA LYS A 97 -9.11 11.50 5.49
C LYS A 97 -8.65 12.89 5.04
N GLY A 98 -7.34 13.13 4.93
CA GLY A 98 -6.78 14.46 4.64
C GLY A 98 -6.95 14.98 3.21
N GLU A 99 -7.68 14.29 2.33
CA GLU A 99 -7.91 14.68 0.93
C GLU A 99 -9.39 15.00 0.61
N ASP A 100 -10.09 15.71 1.51
CA ASP A 100 -11.35 16.42 1.20
C ASP A 100 -11.11 17.92 0.91
#